data_AF-A0ABD1B986-F1
#
_entry.id   AF-A0ABD1B986-F1
#
_cell.length_a   1.000
_cell.length_b   1.000
_cell.length_c   1.000
_cell.angle_alpha   90.00
_cell.angle_beta   90.00
_cell.angle_gamma   90.00
#
_symmetry.space_group_name_H-M   'P 1'
#
loop_
_entity.id
_entity.type
_entity.pdbx_description
1 polymer ?
#
loop_
_entity_poly.entity_id
_entity_poly.type
_entity_poly.pdbx_seq_one_letter_code
_entity_poly.pdbx_strand_id
1 'polypeptide(L)'
;MIIGKYRRWTRCSLIDPYDGDIISSVPYHMNDSLNGYRSLIYSGDHDFDVPFLGTQAWIRSLNYPIIDDWRPWMIKNQIAGYTRTCANKMTYATIKGGGHTAEYKPEESFIMFQRWISCQSL
;
A
#
# COMPACT_ATOMS: atom_id res chain seq x y z
N MET A 1 -9.62 43.97 22.50
CA MET A 1 -9.43 43.51 21.12
C MET A 1 -8.99 42.05 21.16
N ILE A 2 -9.93 41.12 20.96
CA ILE A 2 -9.64 39.67 20.99
C ILE A 2 -9.12 39.30 19.60
N ILE A 3 -7.82 39.05 19.49
CA ILE A 3 -7.22 38.53 18.25
C ILE A 3 -7.45 37.01 18.30
N GLY A 4 -8.36 36.51 17.46
CA GLY A 4 -8.65 35.08 17.35
C GLY A 4 -7.39 34.28 17.08
N LYS A 5 -7.10 33.30 17.95
CA LYS A 5 -5.89 32.48 17.94
C LYS A 5 -6.00 31.36 16.90
N TYR A 6 -6.07 31.71 15.61
CA TYR A 6 -6.03 30.71 14.55
C TYR A 6 -4.62 30.12 14.47
N ARG A 7 -4.48 28.80 14.71
CA ARG A 7 -3.21 28.08 14.52
C ARG A 7 -2.87 28.05 13.03
N ARG A 8 -1.60 28.27 12.67
CA ARG A 8 -1.11 28.15 11.29
C ARG A 8 -1.19 26.68 10.86
N TRP A 9 -1.68 26.43 9.65
CA TRP A 9 -1.71 25.07 9.08
C TRP A 9 -0.29 24.50 8.97
N THR A 10 -0.14 23.22 9.33
CA THR A 10 1.10 22.43 9.17
C THR A 10 0.74 21.09 8.53
N ARG A 11 1.68 20.50 7.79
CA ARG A 11 1.48 19.22 7.09
C ARG A 11 1.38 18.04 8.07
N CYS A 12 2.27 17.99 9.05
CA CYS A 12 2.28 17.00 10.13
C CYS A 12 2.45 17.73 11.46
N SER A 13 1.71 17.30 12.48
CA SER A 13 1.84 17.78 13.85
C SER A 13 2.58 16.71 14.66
N LEU A 14 3.70 17.10 15.27
CA LEU A 14 4.49 16.21 16.14
C LEU A 14 4.10 16.34 17.62
N ILE A 15 3.07 17.13 17.91
CA ILE A 15 2.70 17.56 19.27
C ILE A 15 1.44 16.84 19.74
N ASP A 16 0.68 16.22 18.83
CA ASP A 16 -0.51 15.49 19.20
C ASP A 16 -0.09 14.13 19.80
N PRO A 17 -0.50 13.83 21.04
CA PRO A 17 -0.09 12.60 21.71
C PRO A 17 -0.65 11.38 20.96
N TYR A 18 0.21 10.39 20.73
CA TYR A 18 -0.14 9.10 20.15
C TYR A 18 0.39 8.00 21.06
N ASP A 19 -0.51 7.15 21.57
CA ASP A 19 -0.20 6.16 22.60
C ASP A 19 0.47 4.88 22.03
N GLY A 20 0.40 4.65 20.72
CA GLY A 20 1.03 3.49 20.08
C GLY A 20 0.46 2.14 20.55
N ASP A 21 -0.83 2.10 20.86
CA ASP A 21 -1.55 0.94 21.40
C ASP A 21 -1.82 -0.17 20.36
N ILE A 22 -1.71 0.16 19.07
CA ILE A 22 -1.83 -0.79 17.96
C ILE A 22 -0.43 -1.25 17.52
N ILE A 23 -0.03 -2.43 17.97
CA ILE A 23 1.27 -3.03 17.63
C ILE A 23 1.30 -3.66 16.24
N SER A 24 0.14 -4.15 15.75
CA SER A 24 0.06 -4.82 14.45
C SER A 24 -1.31 -4.67 13.80
N SER A 25 -1.31 -4.40 12.49
CA SER A 25 -2.51 -4.36 11.66
C SER A 25 -2.97 -5.73 11.17
N VAL A 26 -2.17 -6.79 11.38
CA VAL A 26 -2.45 -8.16 10.92
C VAL A 26 -3.84 -8.66 11.35
N PRO A 27 -4.22 -8.66 12.65
CA PRO A 27 -5.53 -9.18 13.07
C PRO A 27 -6.70 -8.42 12.45
N TYR A 28 -6.56 -7.10 12.28
CA TYR A 28 -7.58 -6.26 11.66
C TYR A 28 -7.73 -6.58 10.16
N HIS A 29 -6.61 -6.73 9.44
CA HIS A 29 -6.65 -7.09 8.03
C HIS A 29 -7.22 -8.49 7.77
N MET A 30 -6.95 -9.44 8.69
CA MET A 30 -7.56 -10.77 8.62
C MET A 30 -9.08 -10.69 8.80
N ASN A 31 -9.56 -9.87 9.73
CA ASN A 31 -11.00 -9.65 9.94
C ASN A 31 -11.66 -9.07 8.68
N ASP A 32 -11.05 -8.09 8.03
CA ASP A 32 -11.56 -7.53 6.77
C ASP A 32 -11.58 -8.58 5.65
N SER A 33 -10.54 -9.42 5.57
CA SER A 33 -10.48 -10.52 4.63
C SER A 33 -11.59 -11.56 4.86
N LEU A 34 -11.89 -11.88 6.12
CA LEU A 34 -12.98 -12.80 6.49
C LEU A 34 -14.36 -12.24 6.13
N ASN A 35 -14.52 -10.92 6.19
CA ASN A 35 -15.73 -10.23 5.71
C ASN A 35 -15.81 -10.14 4.17
N GLY A 36 -14.82 -10.68 3.46
CA GLY A 36 -14.81 -10.76 2.00
C GLY A 36 -14.37 -9.48 1.28
N TYR A 37 -13.81 -8.51 2.01
CA TYR A 37 -13.29 -7.29 1.40
C TYR A 37 -12.04 -7.57 0.56
N ARG A 38 -12.04 -7.05 -0.65
CA ARG A 38 -10.88 -7.11 -1.55
C ARG A 38 -9.86 -6.04 -1.14
N SER A 39 -8.58 -6.40 -1.08
CA SER A 39 -7.51 -5.49 -0.69
C SER A 39 -6.45 -5.29 -1.78
N LEU A 40 -5.90 -4.08 -1.83
CA LEU A 40 -4.69 -3.72 -2.57
C LEU A 40 -3.65 -3.26 -1.57
N ILE A 41 -2.50 -3.92 -1.56
CA ILE A 41 -1.32 -3.49 -0.83
C ILE A 41 -0.31 -3.08 -1.89
N TYR A 42 0.34 -1.94 -1.73
CA TYR A 42 1.37 -1.51 -2.66
C TYR A 42 2.57 -0.89 -1.96
N SER A 43 3.72 -0.90 -2.64
CA SER A 43 4.95 -0.27 -2.14
C SER A 43 5.76 0.30 -3.29
N GLY A 44 6.34 1.48 -3.12
CA GLY A 44 7.46 1.91 -3.96
C GLY A 44 8.69 1.07 -3.62
N ASP A 45 9.39 0.53 -4.62
CA ASP A 45 10.55 -0.34 -4.37
C ASP A 45 11.84 0.40 -3.99
N HIS A 46 11.83 1.75 -4.00
CA HIS A 46 12.91 2.62 -3.50
C HIS A 46 12.55 3.32 -2.18
N ASP A 47 11.42 2.98 -1.55
CA ASP A 47 11.12 3.45 -0.20
C ASP A 47 12.06 2.80 0.82
N PHE A 48 12.76 3.63 1.59
CA PHE A 48 13.61 3.20 2.69
C PHE A 48 12.90 3.27 4.05
N ASP A 49 11.89 4.13 4.20
CA ASP A 49 11.18 4.33 5.47
C ASP A 49 10.30 3.12 5.78
N VAL A 50 9.59 2.61 4.77
CA VAL A 50 8.81 1.36 4.85
C VAL A 50 9.17 0.45 3.66
N PRO A 51 10.31 -0.26 3.72
CA PRO A 51 10.78 -1.05 2.59
C PRO A 51 9.79 -2.13 2.18
N PHE A 52 9.65 -2.35 0.88
CA PHE A 52 8.74 -3.35 0.32
C PHE A 52 8.98 -4.78 0.87
N LEU A 53 10.21 -5.09 1.28
CA LEU A 53 10.56 -6.36 1.94
C LEU A 53 9.84 -6.54 3.28
N GLY A 54 9.67 -5.47 4.06
CA GLY A 54 8.88 -5.48 5.29
C GLY A 54 7.40 -5.77 5.00
N THR A 55 6.86 -5.13 3.96
CA THR A 55 5.50 -5.41 3.47
C THR A 55 5.35 -6.87 3.01
N GLN A 56 6.35 -7.43 2.31
CA GLN A 56 6.33 -8.84 1.93
C GLN A 56 6.36 -9.77 3.16
N ALA A 57 7.13 -9.45 4.19
CA ALA A 57 7.14 -10.20 5.44
C ALA A 57 5.77 -10.14 6.15
N TRP A 58 5.16 -8.95 6.21
CA TRP A 58 3.82 -8.75 6.73
C TRP A 58 2.79 -9.57 5.95
N ILE A 59 2.81 -9.56 4.62
CA ILE A 59 1.92 -10.37 3.77
C ILE A 59 2.10 -11.87 4.05
N ARG A 60 3.34 -12.35 4.15
CA ARG A 60 3.63 -13.76 4.47
C ARG A 60 3.05 -14.16 5.83
N SER A 61 3.05 -13.25 6.81
CA SER A 61 2.49 -13.52 8.14
C SER A 61 0.97 -13.74 8.14
N LEU A 62 0.25 -13.27 7.12
CA LEU A 62 -1.19 -13.52 6.94
C LEU A 62 -1.50 -14.96 6.52
N ASN A 63 -0.50 -15.68 6.00
CA ASN A 63 -0.59 -17.11 5.64
C ASN A 63 -1.72 -17.47 4.65
N TYR A 64 -2.02 -16.57 3.69
CA TYR A 64 -2.95 -16.87 2.61
C TYR A 64 -2.25 -17.62 1.46
N PRO A 65 -2.90 -18.63 0.84
CA PRO A 65 -2.38 -19.30 -0.34
C PRO A 65 -2.15 -18.33 -1.49
N ILE A 66 -1.03 -18.48 -2.20
CA ILE A 66 -0.70 -17.72 -3.40
C ILE A 66 -1.38 -18.38 -4.59
N ILE A 67 -2.09 -17.60 -5.41
CA ILE A 67 -2.80 -18.09 -6.61
C ILE A 67 -2.21 -17.56 -7.92
N ASP A 68 -1.46 -16.46 -7.86
CA ASP A 68 -0.68 -15.91 -8.97
C ASP A 68 0.62 -15.39 -8.38
N ASP A 69 1.73 -16.06 -8.70
CA ASP A 69 3.01 -15.83 -8.06
C ASP A 69 3.74 -14.60 -8.64
N TRP A 70 4.82 -14.21 -7.98
CA TRP A 70 5.60 -13.01 -8.22
C TRP A 70 6.02 -12.85 -9.69
N ARG A 71 5.34 -11.94 -10.39
CA ARG A 71 5.56 -11.69 -11.81
C ARG A 71 5.58 -10.19 -12.11
N PRO A 72 6.22 -9.76 -13.21
CA PRO A 72 6.18 -8.36 -13.61
C PRO A 72 4.76 -7.94 -14.03
N TRP A 73 4.45 -6.68 -13.80
CA TRP A 73 3.32 -5.99 -14.43
C TRP A 73 3.82 -4.83 -15.28
N MET A 74 3.11 -4.56 -16.38
CA MET A 74 3.65 -3.77 -17.49
C MET A 74 2.77 -2.57 -17.86
N ILE A 75 3.42 -1.48 -18.24
CA ILE A 75 2.81 -0.30 -18.88
C ILE A 75 3.58 -0.02 -20.17
N LYS A 76 2.90 0.03 -21.32
CA LYS A 76 3.51 0.36 -22.63
C LYS A 76 4.83 -0.41 -22.89
N ASN A 77 4.84 -1.70 -22.57
CA ASN A 77 5.97 -2.63 -22.71
C ASN A 77 7.18 -2.35 -21.79
N GLN A 78 7.01 -1.55 -20.73
CA GLN A 78 7.99 -1.36 -19.67
C GLN A 78 7.53 -2.01 -18.37
N ILE A 79 8.47 -2.56 -17.60
CA ILE A 79 8.19 -3.11 -16.27
C ILE A 79 7.85 -1.94 -15.34
N ALA A 80 6.59 -1.88 -14.94
CA ALA A 80 6.11 -0.90 -13.97
C ALA A 80 6.30 -1.37 -12.53
N GLY A 81 6.48 -2.68 -12.33
CA GLY A 81 6.85 -3.29 -11.05
C GLY A 81 6.53 -4.78 -11.06
N TYR A 82 6.32 -5.36 -9.87
CA TYR A 82 5.98 -6.77 -9.70
C TYR A 82 4.69 -6.92 -8.90
N THR A 83 3.95 -7.99 -9.15
CA THR A 83 2.67 -8.26 -8.51
C THR A 83 2.55 -9.71 -8.09
N ARG A 84 1.71 -9.97 -7.08
CA ARG A 84 1.29 -11.29 -6.61
C ARG A 84 -0.15 -11.21 -6.13
N THR A 85 -0.90 -12.29 -6.32
CA THR A 85 -2.29 -12.40 -5.82
C THR A 85 -2.43 -13.59 -4.88
N CYS A 86 -3.18 -13.38 -3.79
CA CYS A 86 -3.50 -14.41 -2.80
C CYS A 86 -4.98 -14.83 -2.89
N ALA A 87 -5.30 -16.02 -2.39
CA ALA A 87 -6.62 -16.63 -2.45
C ALA A 87 -7.72 -15.82 -1.74
N ASN A 88 -7.36 -14.97 -0.78
CA ASN A 88 -8.29 -14.05 -0.10
C ASN A 88 -8.64 -12.80 -0.93
N LYS A 89 -8.36 -12.79 -2.25
CA LYS A 89 -8.56 -11.65 -3.16
C LYS A 89 -7.64 -10.45 -2.84
N MET A 90 -6.56 -10.67 -2.08
CA MET A 90 -5.55 -9.65 -1.85
C MET A 90 -4.59 -9.58 -3.04
N THR A 91 -4.37 -8.38 -3.56
CA THR A 91 -3.33 -8.08 -4.55
C THR A 91 -2.22 -7.31 -3.87
N TYR A 92 -0.98 -7.74 -4.08
CA TYR A 92 0.21 -6.99 -3.71
C TYR A 92 0.97 -6.55 -4.95
N ALA A 93 1.34 -5.27 -5.01
CA ALA A 93 2.10 -4.71 -6.13
C ALA A 93 3.27 -3.83 -5.67
N THR A 94 4.40 -3.90 -6.34
CA THR A 94 5.44 -2.88 -6.25
C THR A 94 5.35 -1.90 -7.40
N ILE A 95 5.82 -0.68 -7.19
CA ILE A 95 6.01 0.32 -8.25
C ILE A 95 7.52 0.56 -8.39
N LYS A 96 8.06 0.20 -9.56
CA LYS A 96 9.48 0.30 -9.89
C LYS A 96 9.92 1.76 -9.94
N GLY A 97 10.94 2.10 -9.15
CA GLY A 97 11.42 3.47 -8.99
C GLY A 97 10.49 4.37 -8.16
N GLY A 98 9.48 3.80 -7.50
CA GLY A 98 8.60 4.54 -6.59
C GLY A 98 9.23 4.68 -5.19
N GLY A 99 8.95 5.78 -4.50
CA GLY A 99 9.34 6.02 -3.11
C GLY A 99 8.19 5.79 -2.13
N HIS A 100 8.24 6.45 -0.97
CA HIS A 100 7.25 6.30 0.10
C HIS A 100 5.84 6.73 -0.31
N THR A 101 5.74 7.79 -1.11
CA THR A 101 4.48 8.36 -1.59
C THR A 101 4.24 8.00 -3.06
N ALA A 102 2.97 7.92 -3.46
CA ALA A 102 2.59 7.65 -4.85
C ALA A 102 3.08 8.73 -5.85
N GLU A 103 3.45 9.92 -5.36
CA GLU A 103 3.84 11.08 -6.16
C GLU A 103 5.17 10.89 -6.91
N TYR A 104 6.03 9.96 -6.47
CA TYR A 104 7.28 9.65 -7.16
C TYR A 104 7.04 8.99 -8.53
N LYS A 105 5.91 8.29 -8.69
CA LYS A 105 5.53 7.54 -9.90
C LYS A 105 4.03 7.69 -10.17
N PRO A 106 3.58 8.90 -10.56
CA PRO A 106 2.15 9.22 -10.59
C PRO A 106 1.39 8.49 -11.72
N GLU A 107 2.01 8.29 -12.90
CA GLU A 107 1.40 7.55 -14.01
C GLU A 107 1.21 6.08 -13.64
N GLU A 108 2.26 5.43 -13.13
CA GLU A 108 2.23 4.03 -12.73
C GLU A 108 1.28 3.79 -11.56
N SER A 109 1.29 4.66 -10.55
CA SER A 109 0.39 4.59 -9.40
C SER A 109 -1.08 4.75 -9.83
N PHE A 110 -1.36 5.70 -10.72
CA PHE A 110 -2.71 5.90 -11.26
C PHE A 110 -3.19 4.68 -12.05
N ILE A 111 -2.36 4.13 -12.93
CA ILE A 111 -2.72 2.94 -13.72
C ILE A 111 -2.92 1.72 -12.83
N MET A 112 -2.07 1.52 -11.81
CA MET A 112 -2.26 0.47 -10.81
C MET A 112 -3.62 0.58 -10.12
N PHE A 113 -3.94 1.77 -9.61
CA PHE A 113 -5.23 2.05 -8.96
C PHE A 113 -6.41 1.79 -9.92
N GLN A 114 -6.34 2.34 -11.14
CA GLN A 114 -7.37 2.20 -12.16
C GLN A 114 -7.63 0.73 -12.51
N ARG A 115 -6.57 -0.05 -12.78
CA ARG A 115 -6.69 -1.48 -13.08
C ARG A 115 -7.34 -2.22 -11.90
N TRP A 116 -6.89 -1.95 -10.68
CA TRP A 116 -7.43 -2.61 -9.49
C TRP A 116 -8.92 -2.32 -9.30
N ILE A 117 -9.36 -1.05 -9.33
CA ILE A 117 -10.79 -0.71 -9.15
C ILE A 117 -11.67 -1.26 -10.27
N SER A 118 -11.13 -1.39 -11.49
CA SER A 118 -11.83 -2.01 -12.63
C SER A 118 -11.74 -3.54 -12.65
N CYS A 119 -11.20 -4.18 -11.61
CA CYS A 119 -11.02 -5.64 -11.53
C CYS A 119 -10.16 -6.21 -12.65
N GLN A 120 -9.24 -5.42 -13.19
CA GLN A 120 -8.28 -5.84 -14.18
C GLN A 120 -7.02 -6.35 -13.49
N SER A 121 -6.39 -7.38 -14.08
CA SER A 121 -5.05 -7.78 -13.65
C SER A 121 -4.07 -6.63 -13.84
N LEU A 122 -3.13 -6.49 -12.90
CA LEU A 122 -1.90 -5.75 -13.13
C LEU A 122 -1.05 -6.46 -14.19
#